data_AF-A0A8B8ZGZ1-F1
#
_entry.id   AF-A0A8B8ZGZ1-F1
#
_cell.length_a   1.000
_cell.length_b   1.000
_cell.length_c   1.000
_cell.angle_alpha   90.00
_cell.angle_beta   90.00
_cell.angle_gamma   90.00
#
_symmetry.space_group_name_H-M   'P 1'
#
loop_
_entity.id
_entity.type
_entity.pdbx_description
1 polymer ?
#
loop_
_entity_poly.entity_id
_entity_poly.type
_entity_poly.pdbx_seq_one_letter_code
_entity_poly.pdbx_strand_id
1 'polypeptide(L)'
;MGAIPDHDNAKNFLDAIGQRFVESDKAETGDLIDKFMNMKYDGVCGVREYIMKMLHISSKLEALKVPIAEHFLIYHILNSLPSQFNQLKVAYNAQRDKWDLNDLIAVCAQEEYRIRRETVETVQLTHQPSQNKRSSHNRKGKFHKGNKPHYNQQNKGSDGQTSGGPKGIMKKNDKCKFCKKKDHWQKDCFKFKAWLEKKKISSGINKETEAK
;
A
#
# COMPACT_ATOMS: atom_id res chain seq x y z
N MET A 1 31.23 -25.65 -1.69
CA MET A 1 31.95 -26.19 -2.87
C MET A 1 32.55 -25.00 -3.61
N GLY A 2 33.86 -24.79 -3.51
CA GLY A 2 34.52 -23.63 -4.13
C GLY A 2 36.04 -23.70 -4.11
N ALA A 3 36.61 -24.87 -3.87
CA ALA A 3 38.07 -25.04 -3.89
C ALA A 3 38.54 -25.18 -5.34
N ILE A 4 39.62 -24.47 -5.66
CA ILE A 4 40.34 -24.62 -6.92
C ILE A 4 41.22 -25.85 -6.78
N PRO A 5 41.17 -26.82 -7.71
CA PRO A 5 42.03 -27.99 -7.65
C PRO A 5 43.51 -27.60 -7.69
N ASP A 6 44.36 -28.34 -6.97
CA ASP A 6 45.81 -28.18 -7.07
C ASP A 6 46.27 -28.55 -8.48
N HIS A 7 47.22 -27.78 -9.00
CA HIS A 7 47.79 -27.97 -10.34
C HIS A 7 49.31 -27.89 -10.30
N ASP A 8 49.96 -28.83 -10.99
CA ASP A 8 51.44 -28.97 -11.01
C ASP A 8 52.17 -27.82 -11.73
N ASN A 9 51.43 -26.94 -12.41
CA ASN A 9 51.97 -25.80 -13.16
C ASN A 9 51.16 -24.53 -12.89
N ALA A 10 51.85 -23.43 -12.64
CA ALA A 10 51.26 -22.11 -12.39
C ALA A 10 50.29 -21.67 -13.50
N LYS A 11 50.60 -21.99 -14.77
CA LYS A 11 49.72 -21.68 -15.89
C LYS A 11 48.35 -22.36 -15.74
N ASN A 12 48.35 -23.66 -15.47
CA ASN A 12 47.12 -24.44 -15.34
C ASN A 12 46.30 -23.99 -14.11
N PHE A 13 46.98 -23.60 -13.03
CA PHE A 13 46.33 -23.02 -11.86
C PHE A 13 45.62 -21.69 -12.17
N LEU A 14 46.29 -20.77 -12.88
CA LEU A 14 45.70 -19.50 -13.31
C LEU A 14 44.54 -19.71 -14.29
N ASP A 15 44.66 -20.68 -15.21
CA ASP A 15 43.59 -21.04 -16.13
C ASP A 15 42.36 -21.58 -15.36
N ALA A 16 42.58 -22.42 -14.34
CA ALA A 16 41.51 -22.93 -13.47
C ALA A 16 40.83 -21.82 -12.66
N ILE A 17 41.59 -20.86 -12.13
CA ILE A 17 41.04 -19.65 -11.51
C ILE A 17 40.17 -18.90 -12.53
N GLY A 18 40.69 -18.62 -13.73
CA GLY A 18 39.96 -17.90 -14.76
C GLY A 18 38.63 -18.56 -15.14
N GLN A 19 38.63 -19.89 -15.26
CA GLN A 19 37.41 -20.66 -15.52
C GLN A 19 36.37 -20.51 -14.40
N ARG A 20 36.79 -20.54 -13.13
CA ARG A 20 35.89 -20.34 -11.98
C ARG A 20 35.24 -18.96 -11.98
N PHE A 21 35.99 -17.91 -12.31
CA PHE A 21 35.43 -16.56 -12.44
C PHE A 21 34.43 -16.47 -13.60
N VAL A 22 34.72 -17.08 -14.75
CA VAL A 22 33.78 -17.14 -15.87
C VAL A 22 32.49 -17.90 -15.51
N GLU A 23 32.58 -19.02 -14.77
CA GLU A 23 31.42 -19.74 -14.25
C GLU A 23 30.61 -18.87 -13.28
N SER A 24 31.29 -18.15 -12.38
CA SER A 24 30.67 -17.22 -11.44
C SER A 24 29.95 -16.08 -12.14
N ASP A 25 30.58 -15.45 -13.15
CA ASP A 25 30.00 -14.37 -13.94
C ASP A 25 28.73 -14.83 -14.66
N LYS A 26 28.70 -16.07 -15.17
CA LYS A 26 27.51 -16.66 -15.79
C LYS A 26 26.39 -16.87 -14.77
N ALA A 27 26.71 -17.40 -13.59
CA ALA A 27 25.74 -17.59 -12.52
C ALA A 27 25.18 -16.24 -12.03
N GLU A 28 26.05 -15.25 -11.79
CA GLU A 28 25.64 -13.90 -11.41
C GLU A 28 24.78 -13.24 -12.49
N THR A 29 25.16 -13.39 -13.77
CA THR A 29 24.36 -12.89 -14.89
C THR A 29 22.96 -13.51 -14.88
N GLY A 30 22.86 -14.83 -14.70
CA GLY A 30 21.57 -15.54 -14.60
C GLY A 30 20.70 -14.99 -13.46
N ASP A 31 21.26 -14.91 -12.26
CA ASP A 31 20.57 -14.40 -11.06
C ASP A 31 20.10 -12.94 -11.25
N LEU A 32 20.93 -12.10 -11.87
CA LEU A 32 20.58 -10.69 -12.14
C LEU A 32 19.48 -10.59 -13.20
N ILE A 33 19.52 -11.39 -14.27
CA ILE A 33 18.45 -11.42 -15.29
C ILE A 33 17.14 -11.88 -14.65
N ASP A 34 17.16 -12.96 -13.87
CA ASP A 34 15.97 -13.48 -13.20
C ASP A 34 15.39 -12.44 -12.25
N LYS A 35 16.24 -11.79 -11.46
CA LYS A 35 15.81 -10.70 -10.58
C LYS A 35 15.24 -9.52 -11.37
N PHE A 36 15.90 -9.12 -12.45
CA PHE A 36 15.45 -8.02 -13.31
C PHE A 36 14.06 -8.30 -13.90
N MET A 37 13.87 -9.48 -14.49
CA MET A 37 12.63 -9.87 -15.17
C MET A 37 11.45 -10.06 -14.21
N ASN A 38 11.70 -10.59 -13.02
CA ASN A 38 10.65 -10.93 -12.06
C ASN A 38 10.35 -9.82 -11.04
N MET A 39 11.18 -8.77 -10.99
CA MET A 39 10.94 -7.63 -10.10
C MET A 39 9.63 -6.91 -10.47
N LYS A 40 8.78 -6.68 -9.45
CA LYS A 40 7.52 -5.94 -9.54
C LYS A 40 7.45 -4.89 -8.44
N TYR A 41 6.75 -3.79 -8.70
CA TYR A 41 6.53 -2.76 -7.68
C TYR A 41 5.41 -3.18 -6.74
N ASP A 42 5.71 -3.23 -5.44
CA ASP A 42 4.81 -3.67 -4.37
C ASP A 42 4.08 -2.53 -3.66
N GLY A 43 4.44 -1.27 -3.96
CA GLY A 43 3.87 -0.09 -3.31
C GLY A 43 4.41 0.21 -1.90
N VAL A 44 5.39 -0.56 -1.41
CA VAL A 44 5.96 -0.38 -0.07
C VAL A 44 7.01 0.73 -0.05
N CYS A 45 7.98 0.67 -0.96
CA CYS A 45 8.94 1.76 -1.19
C CYS A 45 8.35 2.81 -2.15
N GLY A 46 9.00 3.96 -2.31
CA GLY A 46 8.58 4.94 -3.32
C GLY A 46 8.91 4.48 -4.74
N VAL A 47 8.13 4.91 -5.73
CA VAL A 47 8.31 4.45 -7.13
C VAL A 47 9.68 4.86 -7.71
N ARG A 48 10.20 6.02 -7.31
CA ARG A 48 11.54 6.47 -7.71
C ARG A 48 12.64 5.54 -7.18
N GLU A 49 12.52 5.09 -5.92
CA GLU A 49 13.46 4.16 -5.32
C GLU A 49 13.40 2.80 -6.02
N TYR A 50 12.20 2.33 -6.34
CA TYR A 50 11.97 1.13 -7.13
C TYR A 50 12.66 1.19 -8.50
N ILE A 51 12.45 2.27 -9.25
CA ILE A 51 13.07 2.45 -10.58
C ILE A 51 14.60 2.46 -10.46
N MET A 52 15.15 3.17 -9.47
CA MET A 52 16.60 3.20 -9.24
C MET A 52 17.18 1.82 -8.94
N LYS A 53 16.46 0.96 -8.20
CA LYS A 53 16.88 -0.44 -7.98
C LYS A 53 16.95 -1.23 -9.28
N MET A 54 16.00 -1.01 -10.20
CA MET A 54 16.00 -1.66 -11.51
C MET A 54 17.12 -1.14 -12.42
N LEU A 55 17.39 0.17 -12.42
CA LEU A 55 18.52 0.78 -13.13
C LEU A 55 19.87 0.25 -12.62
N HIS A 56 19.99 0.06 -11.31
CA HIS A 56 21.19 -0.52 -10.70
C HIS A 56 21.45 -1.95 -11.18
N ILE A 57 20.41 -2.79 -11.26
CA ILE A 57 20.52 -4.15 -11.82
C ILE A 57 20.94 -4.09 -13.29
N SER A 58 20.32 -3.20 -14.08
CA SER A 58 20.70 -2.99 -15.49
C SER A 58 22.17 -2.59 -15.65
N SER A 59 22.69 -1.72 -14.78
CA SER A 59 24.09 -1.27 -14.81
C SER A 59 25.06 -2.41 -14.48
N LYS A 60 24.68 -3.32 -13.56
CA LYS A 60 25.46 -4.52 -13.28
C LYS A 60 25.49 -5.49 -14.46
N LEU A 61 24.35 -5.69 -15.12
CA LEU A 61 24.27 -6.53 -16.32
C LEU A 61 25.13 -5.97 -17.46
N GLU A 62 25.17 -4.65 -17.63
CA GLU A 62 26.06 -4.00 -18.59
C GLU A 62 27.54 -4.23 -18.27
N ALA A 63 27.94 -4.17 -17.00
CA ALA A 63 29.30 -4.50 -16.58
C ALA A 63 29.69 -5.95 -16.93
N LEU A 64 28.73 -6.88 -16.90
CA LEU A 64 28.85 -8.28 -17.31
C LEU A 64 28.65 -8.50 -18.82
N LYS A 65 28.70 -7.42 -19.63
CA LYS A 65 28.56 -7.46 -21.10
C LYS A 65 27.18 -7.92 -21.59
N VAL A 66 26.14 -7.75 -20.77
CA VAL A 66 24.73 -7.95 -21.14
C VAL A 66 24.00 -6.60 -21.06
N PRO A 67 24.22 -5.70 -22.02
CA PRO A 67 23.58 -4.39 -22.00
C PRO A 67 22.07 -4.51 -22.22
N ILE A 68 21.30 -3.73 -21.46
CA ILE A 68 19.85 -3.61 -21.64
C ILE A 68 19.56 -2.32 -22.40
N ALA A 69 18.84 -2.44 -23.52
CA ALA A 69 18.42 -1.27 -24.27
C ALA A 69 17.45 -0.39 -23.46
N GLU A 70 17.67 0.93 -23.45
CA GLU A 70 16.88 1.89 -22.67
C GLU A 70 15.38 1.78 -22.95
N HIS A 71 14.98 1.66 -24.22
CA HIS A 71 13.58 1.49 -24.60
C HIS A 71 12.95 0.22 -23.99
N PHE A 72 13.70 -0.89 -23.94
CA PHE A 72 13.22 -2.11 -23.30
C PHE A 72 13.09 -1.92 -21.78
N LEU A 73 14.05 -1.24 -21.16
CA LEU A 73 14.04 -0.92 -19.74
C LEU A 73 12.82 -0.07 -19.35
N ILE A 74 12.51 0.97 -20.11
CA ILE A 74 11.31 1.81 -19.92
C ILE A 74 10.04 0.97 -20.01
N TYR A 75 9.91 0.17 -21.08
CA TYR A 75 8.75 -0.69 -21.28
C TYR A 75 8.60 -1.74 -20.15
N HIS A 76 9.71 -2.32 -19.69
CA HIS A 76 9.72 -3.28 -18.60
C HIS A 76 9.31 -2.65 -17.27
N ILE A 77 9.84 -1.46 -16.95
CA ILE A 77 9.44 -0.69 -15.76
C ILE A 77 7.93 -0.45 -15.80
N LEU A 78 7.39 0.08 -16.89
CA LEU A 78 5.95 0.34 -17.02
C LEU A 78 5.12 -0.93 -16.78
N ASN A 79 5.52 -2.07 -17.36
CA ASN A 79 4.83 -3.35 -17.18
C ASN A 79 5.00 -4.00 -15.81
N SER A 80 6.00 -3.56 -15.05
CA SER A 80 6.24 -4.01 -13.67
C SER A 80 5.41 -3.25 -12.63
N LEU A 81 4.84 -2.10 -13.01
CA LEU A 81 3.97 -1.29 -12.14
C LEU A 81 2.56 -1.92 -12.01
N PRO A 82 1.94 -1.83 -10.82
CA PRO A 82 0.61 -2.36 -10.54
C PRO A 82 -0.47 -1.58 -11.30
N SER A 83 -1.68 -2.14 -11.33
CA SER A 83 -2.83 -1.60 -12.10
C SER A 83 -3.24 -0.17 -11.72
N GLN A 84 -2.87 0.31 -10.53
CA GLN A 84 -3.11 1.69 -10.10
C GLN A 84 -2.41 2.71 -11.02
N PHE A 85 -1.32 2.30 -11.68
CA PHE A 85 -0.57 3.11 -12.66
C PHE A 85 -1.07 2.93 -14.11
N ASN A 86 -2.23 2.31 -14.35
CA ASN A 86 -2.69 2.05 -15.71
C ASN A 86 -2.89 3.33 -16.55
N GLN A 87 -3.22 4.47 -15.91
CA GLN A 87 -3.33 5.74 -16.62
C GLN A 87 -1.98 6.17 -17.22
N LEU A 88 -0.87 5.93 -16.50
CA LEU A 88 0.48 6.16 -17.00
C LEU A 88 0.77 5.35 -18.28
N LYS A 89 0.38 4.07 -18.31
CA LYS A 89 0.57 3.21 -19.49
C LYS A 89 -0.21 3.73 -20.69
N VAL A 90 -1.44 4.19 -20.48
CA VAL A 90 -2.25 4.79 -21.54
C VAL A 90 -1.61 6.08 -22.06
N ALA A 91 -1.10 6.94 -21.16
CA ALA A 91 -0.40 8.16 -21.53
C ALA A 91 0.86 7.87 -22.37
N TYR A 92 1.69 6.91 -21.94
CA TYR A 92 2.87 6.46 -22.68
C TYR A 92 2.51 5.95 -24.08
N ASN A 93 1.49 5.09 -24.20
CA ASN A 93 1.08 4.51 -25.49
C ASN A 93 0.44 5.55 -26.44
N ALA A 94 -0.20 6.58 -25.88
CA ALA A 94 -0.83 7.64 -26.67
C ALA A 94 0.18 8.67 -27.18
N GLN A 95 1.30 8.84 -26.48
CA GLN A 95 2.35 9.78 -26.86
C GLN A 95 3.18 9.23 -28.03
N ARG A 96 3.53 10.12 -28.98
CA ARG A 96 4.38 9.77 -30.12
C ARG A 96 5.86 9.93 -29.82
N ASP A 97 6.19 10.78 -28.85
CA ASP A 97 7.56 11.04 -28.43
C ASP A 97 8.08 9.91 -27.55
N LYS A 98 9.37 9.62 -27.70
CA LYS A 98 10.06 8.63 -26.86
C LYS A 98 10.37 9.29 -25.52
N TRP A 99 10.00 8.62 -24.44
CA TRP A 99 10.44 9.00 -23.11
C TRP A 99 11.88 8.56 -22.91
N ASP A 100 12.64 9.35 -22.18
CA ASP A 100 13.88 8.89 -21.56
C ASP A 100 13.63 8.41 -20.12
N LEU A 101 14.67 7.89 -19.48
CA LEU A 101 14.58 7.42 -18.08
C LEU A 101 14.24 8.55 -17.08
N ASN A 102 14.65 9.79 -17.33
CA ASN A 102 14.38 10.90 -16.43
C ASN A 102 12.90 11.31 -16.49
N ASP A 103 12.35 11.38 -17.70
CA ASP A 103 10.94 11.60 -17.96
C ASP A 103 10.11 10.52 -17.27
N LEU A 104 10.47 9.24 -17.47
CA LEU A 104 9.80 8.12 -16.83
C LEU A 104 9.77 8.26 -15.30
N ILE A 105 10.92 8.56 -14.68
CA ILE A 105 11.00 8.74 -13.21
C ILE A 105 10.10 9.90 -12.76
N ALA A 106 10.14 11.04 -13.46
CA ALA A 106 9.35 12.21 -13.12
C ALA A 106 7.85 11.94 -13.20
N VAL A 107 7.38 11.34 -14.30
CA VAL A 107 5.96 11.05 -14.48
C VAL A 107 5.50 9.94 -13.53
N CYS A 108 6.31 8.90 -13.28
CA CYS A 108 5.98 7.88 -12.26
C CYS A 108 5.81 8.49 -10.88
N ALA A 109 6.73 9.38 -10.45
CA ALA A 109 6.65 10.01 -9.14
C ALA A 109 5.44 10.93 -9.00
N GLN A 110 5.11 11.68 -10.06
CA GLN A 110 3.91 12.50 -10.12
C GLN A 110 2.63 11.64 -10.04
N GLU A 111 2.61 10.52 -10.75
CA GLU A 111 1.49 9.59 -10.76
C GLU A 111 1.31 8.92 -9.39
N GLU A 112 2.39 8.54 -8.73
CA GLU A 112 2.35 8.04 -7.35
C GLU A 112 1.73 9.07 -6.40
N TYR A 113 2.09 10.35 -6.51
CA TYR A 113 1.49 11.42 -5.72
C TYR A 113 -0.02 11.56 -5.98
N ARG A 114 -0.45 11.48 -7.25
CA ARG A 114 -1.88 11.50 -7.62
C ARG A 114 -2.64 10.33 -7.00
N ILE A 115 -2.13 9.11 -7.12
CA ILE A 115 -2.73 7.89 -6.55
C ILE A 115 -2.89 8.01 -5.02
N ARG A 116 -1.86 8.52 -4.33
CA ARG A 116 -1.90 8.73 -2.88
C ARG A 116 -2.99 9.73 -2.47
N ARG A 117 -3.20 10.80 -3.25
CA ARG A 117 -4.28 11.78 -2.99
C ARG A 117 -5.68 11.20 -3.20
N GLU A 118 -5.90 10.48 -4.29
CA GLU A 118 -7.20 9.86 -4.59
C GLU A 118 -7.57 8.79 -3.56
N THR A 119 -6.57 8.05 -3.06
CA THR A 119 -6.77 7.08 -1.98
C THR A 119 -7.23 7.77 -0.69
N VAL A 120 -6.68 8.94 -0.36
CA VAL A 120 -7.10 9.71 0.82
C VAL A 120 -8.51 10.30 0.63
N GLU A 121 -8.81 10.84 -0.56
CA GLU A 121 -10.10 11.47 -0.87
C GLU A 121 -11.25 10.45 -0.93
N THR A 122 -11.04 9.25 -1.47
CA THR A 122 -12.05 8.17 -1.50
C THR A 122 -12.38 7.64 -0.09
N VAL A 123 -11.39 7.56 0.80
CA VAL A 123 -11.60 7.23 2.22
C VAL A 123 -12.42 8.33 2.92
N GLN A 124 -12.32 9.59 2.48
CA GLN A 124 -13.11 10.70 3.03
C GLN A 124 -14.54 10.77 2.47
N LEU A 125 -14.74 10.49 1.17
CA LEU A 125 -16.04 10.51 0.50
C LEU A 125 -16.95 9.36 0.94
N THR A 126 -16.41 8.17 1.20
CA THR A 126 -17.16 7.04 1.78
C THR A 126 -17.68 7.31 3.19
N HIS A 127 -17.15 8.35 3.87
CA HIS A 127 -17.62 8.82 5.16
C HIS A 127 -18.64 9.98 5.08
N GLN A 128 -19.02 10.43 3.88
CA GLN A 128 -19.99 11.52 3.72
C GLN A 128 -21.41 10.95 3.49
N PRO A 129 -22.37 11.17 4.41
CA PRO A 129 -23.73 10.68 4.23
C PRO A 129 -24.40 11.43 3.07
N SER A 130 -24.93 10.69 2.09
CA SER A 130 -25.60 11.25 0.91
C SER A 130 -26.70 12.23 1.33
N GLN A 131 -26.53 13.52 1.06
CA GLN A 131 -27.61 14.48 1.22
C GLN A 131 -28.57 14.34 0.04
N ASN A 132 -29.61 13.52 0.23
CA ASN A 132 -30.77 13.48 -0.66
C ASN A 132 -31.34 14.89 -0.80
N LYS A 133 -31.22 15.45 -2.02
CA LYS A 133 -31.93 16.66 -2.45
C LYS A 133 -33.44 16.41 -2.29
N ARG A 134 -34.07 17.07 -1.32
CA ARG A 134 -35.53 17.14 -1.22
C ARG A 134 -36.03 18.27 -2.13
N SER A 135 -36.67 17.89 -3.22
CA SER A 135 -37.59 18.76 -3.94
C SER A 135 -38.81 19.00 -3.05
N SER A 136 -39.03 20.26 -2.67
CA SER A 136 -40.30 20.75 -2.12
C SER A 136 -41.17 21.13 -3.29
N HIS A 137 -42.46 20.74 -3.30
CA HIS A 137 -43.59 21.64 -3.58
C HIS A 137 -44.92 20.98 -3.15
N ASN A 138 -45.54 21.61 -2.14
CA ASN A 138 -46.97 21.75 -1.84
C ASN A 138 -48.01 20.83 -2.51
N ARG A 139 -48.90 20.24 -1.69
CA ARG A 139 -50.36 20.45 -1.80
C ARG A 139 -51.12 20.09 -0.52
N LYS A 140 -52.19 20.85 -0.32
CA LYS A 140 -53.09 21.03 0.83
C LYS A 140 -54.18 19.94 0.84
N GLY A 141 -54.63 19.46 2.00
CA GLY A 141 -55.78 18.56 2.14
C GLY A 141 -56.15 18.27 3.61
N LYS A 142 -57.44 18.16 3.91
CA LYS A 142 -58.13 18.44 5.19
C LYS A 142 -58.92 17.19 5.66
N PHE A 143 -58.99 16.96 6.99
CA PHE A 143 -59.90 16.07 7.77
C PHE A 143 -59.88 14.54 7.44
N HIS A 144 -60.20 13.53 8.28
CA HIS A 144 -61.08 13.35 9.45
C HIS A 144 -60.59 12.24 10.43
N LYS A 145 -61.19 12.27 11.64
CA LYS A 145 -61.27 11.29 12.75
C LYS A 145 -61.65 9.85 12.34
N GLY A 146 -61.15 8.84 13.07
CA GLY A 146 -61.87 7.56 13.23
C GLY A 146 -61.07 6.31 13.67
N ASN A 147 -61.27 5.90 14.93
CA ASN A 147 -61.37 4.52 15.47
C ASN A 147 -60.19 3.52 15.51
N LYS A 148 -59.59 3.42 16.71
CA LYS A 148 -59.47 2.26 17.65
C LYS A 148 -58.83 0.89 17.24
N PRO A 149 -58.34 0.13 18.25
CA PRO A 149 -57.11 -0.69 18.18
C PRO A 149 -57.33 -2.20 18.39
N HIS A 150 -56.28 -3.01 18.23
CA HIS A 150 -55.95 -4.32 18.86
C HIS A 150 -54.73 -4.90 18.10
N TYR A 151 -53.79 -5.72 18.60
CA TYR A 151 -53.53 -6.43 19.84
C TYR A 151 -52.06 -6.92 19.80
N ASN A 152 -51.38 -6.87 20.94
CA ASN A 152 -50.29 -7.72 21.45
C ASN A 152 -49.52 -8.67 20.50
N GLN A 153 -48.18 -8.66 20.63
CA GLN A 153 -47.49 -9.80 21.25
C GLN A 153 -46.07 -9.45 21.72
N GLN A 154 -45.80 -9.82 22.98
CA GLN A 154 -44.48 -9.93 23.57
C GLN A 154 -43.77 -11.16 23.00
N ASN A 155 -42.46 -11.05 22.75
CA ASN A 155 -41.55 -12.13 23.10
C ASN A 155 -40.18 -11.59 23.49
N LYS A 156 -39.75 -11.99 24.68
CA LYS A 156 -38.41 -11.77 25.23
C LYS A 156 -37.47 -12.81 24.62
N GLY A 157 -36.32 -12.35 24.13
CA GLY A 157 -35.12 -13.13 23.86
C GLY A 157 -33.91 -12.29 24.22
N SER A 158 -33.21 -12.70 25.26
CA SER A 158 -31.99 -12.12 25.79
C SER A 158 -30.80 -12.44 24.88
N ASP A 159 -29.99 -11.43 24.53
CA ASP A 159 -28.55 -11.35 24.82
C ASP A 159 -27.85 -10.29 23.94
N GLY A 160 -27.18 -9.32 24.59
CA GLY A 160 -26.11 -8.50 24.01
C GLY A 160 -26.48 -7.17 23.32
N GLN A 161 -26.86 -6.13 24.08
CA GLN A 161 -26.75 -4.72 23.63
C GLN A 161 -25.27 -4.27 23.72
N THR A 162 -24.72 -3.50 22.77
CA THR A 162 -25.00 -2.07 22.66
C THR A 162 -24.74 -1.50 21.24
N SER A 163 -25.83 -1.22 20.54
CA SER A 163 -26.17 0.07 19.89
C SER A 163 -25.07 0.92 19.24
N GLY A 164 -24.84 0.71 17.94
CA GLY A 164 -24.25 1.70 17.02
C GLY A 164 -25.28 2.66 16.42
N GLY A 165 -25.93 3.47 17.27
CA GLY A 165 -26.77 4.59 16.82
C GLY A 165 -25.94 5.81 16.35
N PRO A 166 -26.56 6.83 15.74
CA PRO A 166 -25.85 7.95 15.11
C PRO A 166 -24.95 8.67 16.13
N LYS A 167 -23.69 8.90 15.76
CA LYS A 167 -22.70 9.61 16.58
C LYS A 167 -23.29 10.94 17.06
N GLY A 168 -23.62 11.03 18.34
CA GLY A 168 -24.12 12.26 18.97
C GLY A 168 -23.13 13.40 18.75
N ILE A 169 -23.64 14.53 18.28
CA ILE A 169 -22.90 15.79 18.16
C ILE A 169 -22.37 16.15 19.54
N MET A 170 -21.05 16.26 19.68
CA MET A 170 -20.42 16.59 20.96
C MET A 170 -20.86 17.99 21.38
N LYS A 171 -21.56 18.13 22.53
CA LYS A 171 -22.03 19.44 22.99
C LYS A 171 -20.84 20.25 23.50
N LYS A 172 -20.90 21.59 23.46
CA LYS A 172 -19.81 22.52 23.84
C LYS A 172 -19.19 22.29 25.25
N ASN A 173 -19.83 21.51 26.12
CA ASN A 173 -19.34 21.19 27.45
C ASN A 173 -18.95 19.72 27.67
N ASP A 174 -19.09 18.86 26.67
CA ASP A 174 -18.67 17.47 26.77
C ASP A 174 -17.14 17.39 26.69
N LYS A 175 -16.54 16.71 27.67
CA LYS A 175 -15.10 16.51 27.78
C LYS A 175 -14.76 15.03 27.65
N CYS A 176 -13.62 14.74 27.03
CA CYS A 176 -13.05 13.41 26.95
C CYS A 176 -12.95 12.80 28.36
N LYS A 177 -13.56 11.63 28.58
CA LYS A 177 -13.54 10.97 29.89
C LYS A 177 -12.13 10.54 30.36
N PHE A 178 -11.20 10.28 29.43
CA PHE A 178 -9.81 9.89 29.76
C PHE A 178 -8.93 11.09 30.13
N CYS A 179 -8.74 12.05 29.22
CA CYS A 179 -7.84 13.20 29.46
C CYS A 179 -8.53 14.45 30.04
N LYS A 180 -9.86 14.42 30.21
CA LYS A 180 -10.71 15.52 30.72
C LYS A 180 -10.69 16.81 29.88
N LYS A 181 -10.08 16.82 28.68
CA LYS A 181 -10.11 17.95 27.73
C LYS A 181 -11.39 17.97 26.89
N LYS A 182 -11.85 19.16 26.52
CA LYS A 182 -12.94 19.36 25.54
C LYS A 182 -12.39 19.08 24.12
N ASP A 183 -13.26 19.06 23.11
CA ASP A 183 -12.94 18.92 21.67
C ASP A 183 -12.85 17.49 21.09
N HIS A 184 -12.78 16.43 21.91
CA HIS A 184 -12.80 15.05 21.40
C HIS A 184 -13.42 14.05 22.37
N TRP A 185 -13.89 12.91 21.83
CA TRP A 185 -14.36 11.76 22.61
C TRP A 185 -13.18 10.90 23.07
N GLN A 186 -13.36 10.12 24.14
CA GLN A 186 -12.30 9.22 24.65
C GLN A 186 -11.72 8.28 23.59
N LYS A 187 -12.57 7.73 22.71
CA LYS A 187 -12.16 6.86 21.60
C LYS A 187 -11.21 7.53 20.60
N ASP A 188 -11.26 8.85 20.50
CA ASP A 188 -10.46 9.68 19.59
C ASP A 188 -9.31 10.39 20.34
N CYS A 189 -9.15 10.14 21.65
CA CYS A 189 -8.09 10.74 22.45
C CYS A 189 -6.74 10.11 22.15
N PHE A 190 -5.78 10.91 21.66
CA PHE A 190 -4.43 10.46 21.37
C PHE A 190 -3.75 9.79 22.58
N LYS A 191 -3.91 10.36 23.78
CA LYS A 191 -3.36 9.76 25.02
C LYS A 191 -4.02 8.42 25.37
N PHE A 192 -5.31 8.25 25.07
CA PHE A 192 -6.01 6.98 25.30
C PHE A 192 -5.56 5.90 24.32
N LYS A 193 -5.36 6.26 23.05
CA LYS A 193 -4.83 5.34 22.03
C LYS A 193 -3.40 4.90 22.35
N ALA A 194 -2.52 5.83 22.70
CA ALA A 194 -1.15 5.52 23.14
C ALA A 194 -1.13 4.65 24.41
N TRP A 195 -2.06 4.88 25.35
CA TRP A 195 -2.22 4.03 26.53
C TRP A 195 -2.69 2.60 26.18
N LEU A 196 -3.62 2.45 25.22
CA LEU A 196 -4.06 1.13 24.73
C LEU A 196 -2.91 0.36 24.06
N GLU A 197 -2.08 1.02 23.26
CA GLU A 197 -0.92 0.39 22.63
C GLU A 197 0.10 -0.08 23.66
N LYS A 198 0.41 0.74 24.67
CA LYS A 198 1.27 0.32 25.79
C LYS A 198 0.67 -0.85 26.59
N LYS A 199 -0.66 -0.90 26.76
CA LYS A 199 -1.33 -2.05 27.40
C LYS A 199 -1.25 -3.32 26.57
N LYS A 200 -1.38 -3.23 25.23
CA LYS A 200 -1.26 -4.37 24.32
C LYS A 200 0.16 -4.96 24.34
N ILE A 201 1.18 -4.11 24.44
CA ILE A 201 2.59 -4.52 24.58
C ILE A 201 2.83 -5.21 25.94
N SER A 202 2.30 -4.65 27.03
CA SER A 202 2.38 -5.25 28.37
C SER A 202 1.70 -6.62 28.47
N SER A 203 0.59 -6.84 27.76
CA SER A 203 -0.09 -8.15 27.71
C SER A 203 0.54 -9.16 26.75
N GLY A 204 1.43 -8.71 25.86
CA GLY A 204 2.20 -9.56 24.95
C GLY A 204 3.50 -10.09 25.56
N ILE A 205 4.15 -9.30 26.42
CA ILE A 205 5.42 -9.67 27.07
C ILE A 205 5.23 -10.79 28.11
N ASN A 206 4.04 -10.92 28.73
CA ASN A 206 3.77 -11.98 29.72
C ASN A 206 3.52 -13.38 29.11
N LYS A 207 3.58 -13.56 27.77
CA LYS A 207 3.40 -14.87 27.13
C LYS A 207 4.70 -15.54 26.66
N GLU A 208 5.85 -14.89 26.83
CA GLU A 208 7.15 -15.38 26.34
C GLU A 208 8.11 -15.84 27.44
N THR A 209 7.63 -16.05 28.67
CA THR A 209 8.43 -16.59 29.79
C THR A 209 7.97 -17.95 30.34
N GLU A 210 7.10 -18.69 29.65
CA GLU A 210 6.71 -20.07 30.03
C GLU A 210 6.96 -21.08 28.89
N ALA A 211 8.09 -20.95 28.21
CA ALA A 211 8.59 -21.99 27.31
C ALA A 211 10.12 -22.02 27.33
N LYS A 212 10.69 -22.43 28.46
CA LYS A 212 12.03 -23.03 28.56
C LYS A 212 12.01 -24.11 29.63
#